data_AF-A0A914MSS2-F1
#
_entry.id   AF-A0A914MSS2-F1
#
_cell.length_a   1.000
_cell.length_b   1.000
_cell.length_c   1.000
_cell.angle_alpha   90.00
_cell.angle_beta   90.00
_cell.angle_gamma   90.00
#
_symmetry.space_group_name_H-M   'P 1'
#
loop_
_entity.id
_entity.type
_entity.pdbx_description
1 polymer ?
#
loop_
_entity_poly.entity_id
_entity_poly.type
_entity_poly.pdbx_seq_one_letter_code
_entity_poly.pdbx_strand_id
1 'polypeptide(L)'
;MTFNKLVLDGRRAINDSSKDMIKHGILLLERALLIGSEDEQLIADINSELGTAYFSLHDFEQAKNFFISDLTTSKRLKNEVKEVEAYSNLSVAYAMLLDFDSSIYCAGRVIILGARLNDDVLKGKGYYNCGFAYLQDALTCSEVDDHLDGTSHLYNQYIREQLQKSVFSFK
;
A
#
# COMPACT_ATOMS: atom_id res chain seq x y z
N MET A 1 -27.36 -15.47 -0.30
CA MET A 1 -25.94 -15.87 -0.11
C MET A 1 -25.50 -15.30 1.22
N THR A 2 -24.89 -16.09 2.09
CA THR A 2 -24.45 -15.62 3.43
C THR A 2 -23.16 -14.82 3.33
N PHE A 3 -22.91 -13.92 4.29
CA PHE A 3 -21.69 -13.11 4.36
C PHE A 3 -20.41 -13.96 4.20
N ASN A 4 -20.26 -15.02 5.00
CA ASN A 4 -19.08 -15.90 4.94
C ASN A 4 -18.88 -16.56 3.57
N LYS A 5 -19.96 -16.88 2.86
CA LYS A 5 -19.85 -17.48 1.52
C LYS A 5 -19.35 -16.46 0.51
N LEU A 6 -19.84 -15.21 0.57
CA LEU A 6 -19.38 -14.13 -0.30
C LEU A 6 -17.90 -13.83 -0.08
N VAL A 7 -17.46 -13.77 1.18
CA VAL A 7 -16.05 -13.54 1.53
C VAL A 7 -15.17 -14.66 0.98
N LEU A 8 -15.55 -15.92 1.19
CA LEU A 8 -14.77 -17.07 0.71
C LEU A 8 -14.66 -17.10 -0.81
N ASP A 9 -15.79 -16.97 -1.51
CA ASP A 9 -15.84 -17.00 -2.98
C ASP A 9 -15.10 -15.78 -3.57
N GLY A 10 -15.24 -14.61 -2.95
CA GLY A 10 -14.55 -13.38 -3.33
C GLY A 10 -13.04 -13.48 -3.20
N ARG A 11 -12.54 -13.94 -2.04
CA ARG A 11 -11.10 -14.19 -1.78
C ARG A 11 -10.49 -15.16 -2.77
N ARG A 12 -11.22 -16.21 -3.14
CA ARG A 12 -10.76 -17.18 -4.12
C ARG A 12 -10.60 -16.52 -5.50
N ALA A 13 -11.53 -15.67 -5.89
CA ALA A 13 -11.55 -15.04 -7.21
C ALA A 13 -10.50 -13.93 -7.37
N ILE A 14 -10.22 -13.13 -6.33
CA ILE A 14 -9.18 -12.07 -6.41
C ILE A 14 -7.74 -12.62 -6.49
N ASN A 15 -7.52 -13.86 -6.08
CA ASN A 15 -6.22 -14.54 -6.17
C ASN A 15 -5.99 -15.20 -7.54
N ASP A 16 -6.93 -15.05 -8.47
CA ASP A 16 -6.79 -15.53 -9.85
C ASP A 16 -5.99 -14.52 -10.70
N SER A 17 -5.32 -15.00 -11.74
CA SER A 17 -4.56 -14.14 -12.66
C SER A 17 -5.44 -13.38 -13.66
N SER A 18 -6.70 -13.81 -13.86
CA SER A 18 -7.63 -13.20 -14.79
C SER A 18 -8.24 -11.92 -14.23
N LYS A 19 -8.13 -10.81 -14.97
CA LYS A 19 -8.76 -9.53 -14.62
C LYS A 19 -10.28 -9.65 -14.42
N ASP A 20 -10.94 -10.52 -15.18
CA ASP A 20 -12.40 -10.70 -15.05
C ASP A 20 -12.76 -11.45 -13.76
N MET A 21 -11.92 -12.40 -13.34
CA MET A 21 -12.08 -13.08 -12.05
C MET A 21 -11.78 -12.14 -10.89
N ILE A 22 -10.76 -11.29 -11.00
CA ILE A 22 -10.47 -10.26 -9.98
C ILE A 22 -11.67 -9.31 -9.82
N LYS A 23 -12.23 -8.81 -10.93
CA LYS A 23 -13.44 -7.96 -10.90
C LYS A 23 -14.64 -8.69 -10.29
N HIS A 24 -14.81 -9.97 -10.59
CA HIS A 24 -15.86 -10.77 -9.98
C HIS A 24 -15.64 -10.91 -8.46
N GLY A 25 -14.41 -11.16 -8.03
CA GLY A 25 -14.04 -11.25 -6.62
C GLY A 25 -14.30 -9.95 -5.87
N ILE A 26 -13.91 -8.81 -6.44
CA ILE A 26 -14.21 -7.47 -5.92
C ILE A 26 -15.71 -7.31 -5.67
N LEU A 27 -16.55 -7.62 -6.67
CA LEU A 27 -18.00 -7.50 -6.54
C LEU A 27 -18.57 -8.35 -5.37
N LEU A 28 -18.03 -9.55 -5.16
CA LEU A 28 -18.46 -10.43 -4.06
C LEU A 28 -18.06 -9.85 -2.70
N LEU A 29 -16.84 -9.32 -2.59
CA LEU A 29 -16.32 -8.72 -1.35
C LEU A 29 -17.02 -7.40 -1.02
N GLU A 30 -17.27 -6.52 -1.98
CA GLU A 30 -18.07 -5.31 -1.78
C GLU A 30 -19.49 -5.65 -1.32
N ARG A 31 -20.10 -6.69 -1.90
CA ARG A 31 -21.40 -7.18 -1.44
C ARG A 31 -21.35 -7.74 -0.02
N ALA A 32 -20.26 -8.37 0.38
CA ALA A 32 -20.07 -8.81 1.75
C ALA A 32 -19.99 -7.60 2.70
N LEU A 33 -19.25 -6.55 2.34
CA LEU A 33 -19.17 -5.31 3.13
C LEU A 33 -20.54 -4.62 3.28
N LEU A 34 -21.38 -4.63 2.25
CA LEU A 34 -22.75 -4.10 2.32
C LEU A 34 -23.64 -4.87 3.31
N ILE A 35 -23.45 -6.18 3.45
CA ILE A 35 -24.17 -6.98 4.46
C ILE A 35 -23.64 -6.65 5.86
N GLY A 36 -22.33 -6.40 5.97
CA GLY A 36 -21.66 -6.06 7.21
C GLY A 36 -21.37 -7.28 8.09
N SER A 37 -20.51 -7.06 9.08
CA SER A 37 -20.14 -8.01 10.12
C SER A 37 -19.82 -7.24 11.41
N GLU A 38 -20.09 -7.84 12.56
CA GLU A 38 -19.64 -7.32 13.86
C GLU A 38 -18.12 -7.51 14.06
N ASP A 39 -17.50 -8.41 13.30
CA ASP A 39 -16.06 -8.62 13.30
C ASP A 39 -15.37 -7.52 12.48
N GLU A 40 -14.98 -6.46 13.18
CA GLU A 40 -14.30 -5.31 12.59
C GLU A 40 -12.92 -5.66 12.01
N GLN A 41 -12.23 -6.67 12.56
CA GLN A 41 -10.93 -7.11 12.04
C GLN A 41 -11.12 -7.81 10.70
N LEU A 42 -12.15 -8.64 10.58
CA LEU A 42 -12.51 -9.27 9.30
C LEU A 42 -12.91 -8.22 8.24
N ILE A 43 -13.63 -7.17 8.63
CA ILE A 43 -13.96 -6.05 7.74
C ILE A 43 -12.69 -5.30 7.30
N ALA A 44 -11.73 -5.07 8.20
CA ALA A 44 -10.44 -4.48 7.86
C ALA A 44 -9.64 -5.34 6.87
N ASP A 45 -9.59 -6.65 7.09
CA ASP A 45 -8.92 -7.58 6.17
C ASP A 45 -9.56 -7.59 4.78
N ILE A 46 -10.90 -7.56 4.70
CA ILE A 46 -11.61 -7.46 3.41
C ILE A 46 -11.29 -6.12 2.72
N ASN A 47 -11.21 -5.01 3.46
CA ASN A 47 -10.80 -3.72 2.89
C ASN A 47 -9.36 -3.78 2.33
N SER A 48 -8.41 -4.37 3.06
CA SER A 48 -7.02 -4.53 2.57
C SER A 48 -6.96 -5.39 1.30
N GLU A 49 -7.73 -6.48 1.25
CA GLU A 49 -7.85 -7.36 0.07
C GLU A 49 -8.47 -6.64 -1.13
N LEU A 50 -9.54 -5.88 -0.92
CA LEU A 50 -10.14 -5.03 -1.96
C LEU A 50 -9.16 -3.97 -2.45
N GLY A 51 -8.44 -3.31 -1.55
CA GLY A 51 -7.43 -2.32 -1.91
C GLY A 51 -6.36 -2.92 -2.81
N THR A 52 -5.88 -4.12 -2.48
CA THR A 52 -4.90 -4.86 -3.30
C THR A 52 -5.47 -5.28 -4.65
N ALA A 53 -6.73 -5.71 -4.69
CA ALA A 53 -7.41 -6.10 -5.93
C ALA A 53 -7.64 -4.89 -6.86
N TYR A 54 -8.03 -3.73 -6.35
CA TYR A 54 -8.11 -2.50 -7.15
C TYR A 54 -6.74 -2.04 -7.63
N PHE A 55 -5.72 -2.15 -6.78
CA PHE A 55 -4.35 -1.82 -7.15
C PHE A 55 -3.85 -2.67 -8.32
N SER A 56 -4.13 -3.98 -8.33
CA SER A 56 -3.74 -4.87 -9.43
C SER A 56 -4.49 -4.60 -10.75
N LEU A 57 -5.65 -3.93 -10.67
CA LEU A 57 -6.39 -3.43 -11.81
C LEU A 57 -5.97 -2.02 -12.25
N HIS A 58 -4.97 -1.42 -11.60
CA HIS A 58 -4.50 -0.05 -11.79
C HIS A 58 -5.53 1.03 -11.44
N ASP A 59 -6.54 0.70 -10.62
CA ASP A 59 -7.46 1.68 -10.04
C ASP A 59 -6.93 2.14 -8.68
N PHE A 60 -5.93 3.03 -8.73
CA PHE A 60 -5.19 3.45 -7.54
C PHE A 60 -6.02 4.34 -6.61
N GLU A 61 -7.01 5.08 -7.14
CA GLU A 61 -7.94 5.88 -6.34
C GLU A 61 -8.81 4.99 -5.46
N GLN A 62 -9.42 3.94 -6.02
CA GLN A 62 -10.18 2.98 -5.23
C GLN A 62 -9.30 2.21 -4.26
N ALA A 63 -8.11 1.78 -4.70
CA ALA A 63 -7.15 1.11 -3.82
C ALA A 63 -6.82 1.96 -2.58
N LYS A 64 -6.51 3.25 -2.78
CA LYS A 64 -6.26 4.21 -1.71
C LYS A 64 -7.43 4.31 -0.74
N ASN A 65 -8.66 4.44 -1.23
CA ASN A 65 -9.86 4.56 -0.38
C ASN A 65 -10.02 3.36 0.56
N PHE A 66 -9.82 2.14 0.03
CA PHE A 66 -9.88 0.92 0.83
C PHE A 66 -8.73 0.82 1.83
N PHE A 67 -7.51 1.18 1.45
CA PHE A 67 -6.38 1.19 2.39
C PHE A 67 -6.54 2.26 3.50
N ILE A 68 -7.18 3.40 3.23
CA ILE A 68 -7.53 4.39 4.28
C ILE A 68 -8.54 3.79 5.27
N SER A 69 -9.53 3.05 4.79
CA SER A 69 -10.51 2.37 5.64
C SER A 69 -9.85 1.32 6.55
N ASP A 70 -8.96 0.50 5.98
CA ASP A 70 -8.15 -0.48 6.72
C ASP A 70 -7.25 0.22 7.77
N LEU A 71 -6.55 1.29 7.39
CA LEU A 71 -5.72 2.07 8.31
C LEU A 71 -6.55 2.63 9.49
N THR A 72 -7.72 3.17 9.19
CA THR A 72 -8.62 3.76 10.20
C THR A 72 -9.04 2.71 11.22
N THR A 73 -9.39 1.52 10.75
CA THR A 73 -9.79 0.40 11.61
C THR A 73 -8.61 -0.14 12.40
N SER A 74 -7.47 -0.35 11.76
CA SER A 74 -6.24 -0.84 12.41
C SER A 74 -5.77 0.07 13.54
N LYS A 75 -5.83 1.39 13.35
CA LYS A 75 -5.55 2.37 14.42
C LYS A 75 -6.55 2.29 15.57
N ARG A 76 -7.84 2.19 15.26
CA ARG A 76 -8.91 2.12 16.26
C ARG A 76 -8.79 0.85 17.12
N LEU A 77 -8.45 -0.26 16.48
CA LEU A 77 -8.16 -1.55 17.11
C LEU A 77 -6.78 -1.60 17.78
N LYS A 78 -5.94 -0.56 17.60
CA LYS A 78 -4.55 -0.50 18.09
C LYS A 78 -3.70 -1.68 17.63
N ASN A 79 -3.96 -2.17 16.41
CA ASN A 79 -3.18 -3.23 15.80
C ASN A 79 -2.02 -2.62 15.02
N GLU A 80 -0.87 -2.44 15.67
CA GLU A 80 0.30 -1.77 15.09
C GLU A 80 0.86 -2.50 13.86
N VAL A 81 0.78 -3.84 13.82
CA VAL A 81 1.24 -4.63 12.67
C VAL A 81 0.39 -4.33 11.44
N LYS A 82 -0.94 -4.30 11.59
CA LYS A 82 -1.86 -3.94 10.51
C LYS A 82 -1.77 -2.46 10.14
N GLU A 83 -1.48 -1.57 11.10
CA GLU A 83 -1.21 -0.15 10.83
C GLU A 83 0.00 0.00 9.90
N VAL A 84 1.07 -0.77 10.12
CA VAL A 84 2.24 -0.79 9.22
C VAL A 84 1.88 -1.27 7.82
N GLU A 85 1.11 -2.36 7.71
CA GLU A 85 0.67 -2.90 6.42
C GLU A 85 -0.13 -1.86 5.63
N ALA A 86 -1.13 -1.24 6.26
CA ALA A 86 -1.97 -0.23 5.64
C ALA A 86 -1.18 1.02 5.22
N TYR A 87 -0.27 1.51 6.05
CA TYR A 87 0.62 2.62 5.67
C TYR A 87 1.54 2.26 4.51
N SER A 88 2.07 1.04 4.48
CA SER A 88 2.91 0.59 3.38
C SER A 88 2.12 0.56 2.07
N ASN A 89 0.89 0.06 2.09
CA ASN A 89 0.05 -0.01 0.90
C ASN A 89 -0.37 1.39 0.41
N LEU A 90 -0.71 2.29 1.34
CA LEU A 90 -0.98 3.70 1.02
C LEU A 90 0.22 4.40 0.41
N SER A 91 1.43 4.16 0.93
CA SER A 91 2.65 4.76 0.38
C SER A 91 2.79 4.46 -1.11
N VAL A 92 2.63 3.19 -1.50
CA VAL A 92 2.71 2.78 -2.90
C VAL A 92 1.54 3.36 -3.71
N ALA A 93 0.31 3.33 -3.19
CA ALA A 93 -0.86 3.88 -3.88
C ALA A 93 -0.71 5.39 -4.15
N TYR A 94 -0.24 6.18 -3.18
CA TYR A 94 0.03 7.60 -3.35
C TYR A 94 1.12 7.88 -4.37
N ALA A 95 2.20 7.10 -4.39
CA ALA A 95 3.24 7.23 -5.41
C ALA A 95 2.71 6.96 -6.82
N MET A 96 1.84 5.96 -6.98
CA MET A 96 1.18 5.69 -8.27
C MET A 96 0.16 6.76 -8.69
N LEU A 97 -0.32 7.56 -7.74
CA LEU A 97 -1.19 8.72 -7.95
C LEU A 97 -0.42 10.04 -8.10
N LEU A 98 0.92 9.98 -8.12
CA LEU A 98 1.81 11.15 -8.20
C LEU A 98 1.70 12.10 -6.99
N ASP A 99 1.16 11.63 -5.86
CA ASP A 99 1.13 12.35 -4.59
C ASP A 99 2.33 11.90 -3.74
N PHE A 100 3.51 12.42 -4.10
CA PHE A 100 4.77 11.99 -3.50
C PHE A 100 4.89 12.42 -2.03
N ASP A 101 4.34 13.58 -1.65
CA ASP A 101 4.34 14.05 -0.27
C ASP A 101 3.59 13.07 0.65
N SER A 102 2.37 12.66 0.27
CA SER A 102 1.60 11.67 1.03
C SER A 102 2.27 10.30 1.02
N SER A 103 2.92 9.93 -0.09
CA SER A 103 3.68 8.67 -0.18
C SER A 103 4.83 8.62 0.81
N ILE A 104 5.64 9.68 0.87
CA ILE A 104 6.78 9.82 1.79
C ILE A 104 6.32 9.87 3.24
N TYR A 105 5.23 10.57 3.52
CA TYR A 105 4.63 10.57 4.86
C TYR A 105 4.29 9.15 5.32
N CYS A 106 3.61 8.38 4.46
CA CYS A 106 3.22 7.00 4.77
C CYS A 106 4.45 6.08 4.94
N ALA A 107 5.46 6.19 4.09
CA ALA A 107 6.71 5.45 4.23
C ALA A 107 7.43 5.78 5.54
N GLY A 108 7.48 7.05 5.94
CA GLY A 108 8.00 7.48 7.24
C GLY A 108 7.26 6.85 8.43
N ARG A 109 5.93 6.72 8.33
CA ARG A 109 5.12 6.03 9.35
C ARG A 109 5.50 4.55 9.48
N VAL A 110 5.73 3.86 8.36
CA VAL A 110 6.21 2.47 8.37
C VAL A 110 7.55 2.35 9.10
N ILE A 111 8.51 3.25 8.83
CA ILE A 111 9.82 3.24 9.49
C ILE A 111 9.68 3.43 11.00
N ILE A 112 8.90 4.42 11.44
CA ILE A 112 8.70 4.74 12.86
C ILE A 112 8.04 3.57 13.60
N LEU A 113 7.01 2.96 13.01
CA LEU A 113 6.31 1.83 13.61
C LEU A 113 7.18 0.57 13.63
N GLY A 114 7.90 0.27 12.54
CA GLY A 114 8.87 -0.83 12.53
C GLY A 114 9.94 -0.67 13.62
N ALA A 115 10.44 0.55 13.83
CA ALA A 115 11.37 0.83 14.92
C ALA A 115 10.75 0.63 16.31
N ARG A 116 9.49 1.04 16.52
CA ARG A 116 8.78 0.80 17.77
C ARG A 116 8.58 -0.69 18.05
N LEU A 117 8.29 -1.46 17.01
CA LEU A 117 8.10 -2.91 17.08
C LEU A 117 9.41 -3.70 17.19
N ASN A 118 10.57 -3.03 17.12
CA ASN A 118 11.89 -3.64 16.97
C ASN A 118 11.95 -4.64 15.79
N ASP A 119 11.26 -4.30 14.70
CA ASP A 119 11.19 -5.11 13.49
C ASP A 119 11.95 -4.42 12.36
N ASP A 120 13.17 -4.91 12.10
CA ASP A 120 14.03 -4.38 11.04
C ASP A 120 13.46 -4.69 9.65
N VAL A 121 12.78 -5.81 9.44
CA VAL A 121 12.13 -6.15 8.16
C VAL A 121 11.09 -5.08 7.81
N LEU A 122 10.28 -4.65 8.78
CA LEU A 122 9.30 -3.58 8.59
C LEU A 122 9.98 -2.21 8.36
N LYS A 123 11.06 -1.89 9.08
CA LYS A 123 11.84 -0.67 8.83
C LYS A 123 12.40 -0.65 7.41
N GLY A 124 12.95 -1.78 6.97
CA GLY A 124 13.49 -1.97 5.62
C GLY A 124 12.43 -1.70 4.57
N LYS A 125 11.23 -2.26 4.73
CA LYS A 125 10.07 -1.98 3.87
C LYS A 125 9.75 -0.49 3.79
N GLY A 126 9.80 0.22 4.91
CA GLY A 126 9.59 1.68 4.94
C GLY A 126 10.64 2.44 4.14
N TYR A 127 11.92 2.09 4.27
CA TYR A 127 13.00 2.69 3.46
C TYR A 127 12.88 2.36 1.97
N TYR A 128 12.48 1.14 1.63
CA TYR A 128 12.18 0.76 0.24
C TYR A 128 11.07 1.63 -0.32
N ASN A 129 9.97 1.81 0.42
CA ASN A 129 8.84 2.64 -0.01
C ASN A 129 9.25 4.11 -0.21
N CYS A 130 10.08 4.68 0.67
CA CYS A 130 10.67 6.00 0.45
C CYS A 130 11.45 6.04 -0.88
N GLY A 131 12.37 5.10 -1.09
CA GLY A 131 13.16 5.03 -2.32
C GLY A 131 12.29 4.89 -3.57
N PHE A 132 11.21 4.11 -3.50
CA PHE A 132 10.23 3.96 -4.57
C PHE A 132 9.51 5.26 -4.89
N ALA A 133 9.02 6.00 -3.88
CA ALA A 133 8.35 7.27 -4.08
C ALA A 133 9.25 8.31 -4.75
N TYR A 134 10.50 8.44 -4.27
CA TYR A 134 11.46 9.33 -4.93
C TYR A 134 11.76 8.86 -6.37
N LEU A 135 11.94 7.56 -6.60
CA LEU A 135 12.16 7.08 -7.97
C LEU A 135 11.01 7.47 -8.91
N GLN A 136 9.76 7.32 -8.46
CA GLN A 136 8.59 7.72 -9.27
C GLN A 136 8.54 9.23 -9.53
N ASP A 137 8.81 10.06 -8.52
CA ASP A 137 8.87 11.53 -8.67
C ASP A 137 9.90 11.97 -9.71
N ALA A 138 11.13 11.42 -9.67
CA ALA A 138 12.13 11.71 -10.70
C ALA A 138 11.72 11.28 -12.10
N LEU A 139 11.10 10.10 -12.24
CA LEU A 139 10.64 9.63 -13.54
C LEU A 139 9.61 10.61 -14.12
N THR A 140 8.69 11.12 -13.31
CA THR A 140 7.72 12.12 -13.78
C THR A 140 8.35 13.47 -14.10
N CYS A 141 9.37 13.94 -13.36
CA CYS A 141 10.10 15.15 -13.72
C CYS A 141 10.87 15.00 -15.04
N SER A 142 11.46 13.83 -15.29
CA SER A 142 12.24 13.58 -16.52
C SER A 142 11.40 13.55 -17.79
N GLU A 143 10.10 13.27 -17.68
CA GLU A 143 9.16 13.37 -18.81
C GLU A 143 8.76 14.83 -19.13
N VAL A 144 9.01 15.77 -18.21
CA VAL A 144 8.54 17.17 -18.31
C VAL A 144 9.69 18.14 -18.61
N ASP A 145 10.95 17.79 -18.31
CA ASP A 145 12.12 18.66 -18.54
C ASP A 145 13.31 17.89 -19.14
N ASP A 146 13.59 18.11 -20.44
CA ASP A 146 14.74 17.56 -21.19
C ASP A 146 16.10 18.22 -20.81
N HIS A 147 16.17 19.05 -19.76
CA HIS A 147 17.29 19.99 -19.53
C HIS A 147 17.88 20.04 -18.11
N LEU A 148 17.80 18.97 -17.30
CA LEU A 148 18.36 18.97 -15.95
C LEU A 148 19.70 18.22 -15.83
N ASP A 149 20.79 18.98 -15.92
CA ASP A 149 22.15 18.55 -15.57
C ASP A 149 22.52 19.07 -14.16
N GLY A 150 22.74 18.16 -13.20
CA GLY A 150 23.18 18.46 -11.82
C GLY A 150 22.25 17.98 -10.69
N THR A 151 20.94 18.25 -10.75
CA THR A 151 19.95 17.84 -9.72
C THR A 151 19.77 16.31 -9.68
N SER A 152 19.89 15.66 -10.84
CA SER A 152 19.81 14.21 -11.01
C SER A 152 20.83 13.45 -10.16
N HIS A 153 22.03 14.00 -9.89
CA HIS A 153 23.06 13.28 -9.13
C HIS A 153 22.73 13.17 -7.64
N LEU A 154 22.38 14.29 -7.00
CA LEU A 154 21.96 14.35 -5.60
C LEU A 154 20.70 13.50 -5.36
N TYR A 155 19.78 13.54 -6.32
CA TYR A 155 18.54 12.78 -6.27
C TYR A 155 18.79 11.25 -6.36
N ASN A 156 19.62 10.83 -7.32
CA ASN A 156 20.03 9.43 -7.45
C ASN A 156 20.82 8.94 -6.23
N GLN A 157 21.64 9.80 -5.62
CA GLN A 157 22.32 9.49 -4.37
C GLN A 157 21.31 9.25 -3.24
N TYR A 158 20.30 10.11 -3.11
CA TYR A 158 19.28 9.97 -2.07
C TYR A 158 18.49 8.67 -2.21
N ILE A 159 18.04 8.31 -3.42
CA ILE A 159 17.36 7.02 -3.68
C ILE A 159 18.27 5.86 -3.27
N ARG A 160 19.56 5.89 -3.66
CA ARG A 160 20.53 4.85 -3.29
C ARG A 160 20.67 4.72 -1.78
N GLU A 161 20.73 5.82 -1.04
CA GLU A 161 20.82 5.80 0.41
C GLU A 161 19.60 5.13 1.05
N GLN A 162 18.38 5.43 0.59
CA GLN A 162 17.18 4.77 1.12
C GLN A 162 17.17 3.28 0.77
N LEU A 163 17.53 2.89 -0.45
CA LEU A 163 17.62 1.49 -0.84
C LEU A 163 18.72 0.74 -0.06
N GLN A 164 19.86 1.37 0.21
CA GLN A 164 20.91 0.78 1.06
C GLN A 164 20.39 0.54 2.47
N LYS A 165 19.73 1.54 3.09
CA LYS A 165 19.12 1.39 4.42
C LYS A 165 18.12 0.23 4.44
N SER A 166 17.30 0.09 3.40
CA SER A 166 16.41 -1.05 3.22
C SER A 166 17.17 -2.38 3.24
N VAL A 167 18.21 -2.53 2.42
CA VAL A 167 19.00 -3.79 2.33
C VAL A 167 19.68 -4.14 3.65
N PHE A 168 20.20 -3.16 4.40
CA PHE A 168 20.81 -3.41 5.70
C PHE A 168 19.81 -3.97 6.72
N SER A 169 18.54 -3.58 6.62
CA SER A 169 17.50 -4.07 7.53
C SER A 169 17.03 -5.51 7.26
N PHE A 170 17.48 -6.15 6.17
CA PHE A 170 17.15 -7.55 5.83
C PHE A 170 18.33 -8.54 6.04
N LYS A 171 19.45 -8.09 6.61
CA LYS A 171 20.63 -8.93 6.90
C LYS A 171 20.70 -9.31 8.37
#